data_AF-A0A328B994-F1
#
_entry.id   AF-A0A328B994-F1
#
_cell.length_a   1.000
_cell.length_b   1.000
_cell.length_c   1.000
_cell.angle_alpha   90.00
_cell.angle_beta   90.00
_cell.angle_gamma   90.00
#
_symmetry.space_group_name_H-M   'P 1'
#
loop_
_entity.id
_entity.type
_entity.pdbx_description
1 polymer ?
#
loop_
_entity_poly.entity_id
_entity_poly.type
_entity_poly.pdbx_seq_one_letter_code
_entity_poly.pdbx_strand_id
1 'polypeptide(L)'
;MPSSWSPSLRFELQFTGENINLWGEKLNAVLQHADYAVAGWLTKPLSGPAALSTANAGDDEARAAMVKFTGGAGPFTVTIPPVSKSYLVWNACDGPVTLTTGAGATVTVDPGDILWIVTDGGAVKTPGYGGASIKDWVSSVAWSYNAGALPAQAGNAGKFVRTDGSSASWQSLSTSDLSDYAGAVKGLALAFAIAL
;
A
#
# COMPACT_ATOMS: atom_id res chain seq x y z
N MET A 1 5.47 37.39 24.37
CA MET A 1 6.10 36.86 23.13
C MET A 1 5.00 36.79 22.09
N PRO A 2 5.29 37.02 20.81
CA PRO A 2 4.25 36.95 19.79
C PRO A 2 3.69 35.52 19.67
N SER A 3 2.44 35.42 19.24
CA SER A 3 1.81 34.16 18.83
C SER A 3 2.70 33.41 17.83
N SER A 4 2.67 32.07 17.89
CA SER A 4 3.57 31.20 17.13
C SER A 4 2.80 30.15 16.31
N TRP A 5 3.50 29.18 15.72
CA TRP A 5 2.90 28.19 14.84
C TRP A 5 3.28 26.78 15.28
N SER A 6 2.32 25.85 15.26
CA SER A 6 2.60 24.45 15.50
C SER A 6 3.52 23.88 14.40
N PRO A 7 4.52 23.06 14.74
CA PRO A 7 5.56 22.67 13.79
C PRO A 7 5.04 21.78 12.65
N SER A 8 4.10 20.88 12.95
CA SER A 8 3.64 19.87 11.98
C SER A 8 2.48 20.34 11.10
N LEU A 9 1.47 20.99 11.69
CA LEU A 9 0.23 21.37 11.00
C LEU A 9 0.07 22.89 10.80
N ARG A 10 1.00 23.69 11.35
CA ARG A 10 1.03 25.15 11.20
C ARG A 10 -0.27 25.81 11.67
N PHE A 11 -0.74 25.37 12.84
CA PHE A 11 -1.84 26.02 13.57
C PHE A 11 -1.30 27.20 14.37
N GLU A 12 -2.05 28.30 14.41
CA GLU A 12 -1.68 29.47 15.22
C GLU A 12 -1.82 29.13 16.72
N LEU A 13 -0.72 29.27 17.46
CA LEU A 13 -0.68 29.13 18.91
C LEU A 13 -0.74 30.52 19.53
N GLN A 14 -1.91 30.84 20.08
CA GLN A 14 -2.21 32.14 20.64
C GLN A 14 -1.38 32.40 21.90
N PHE A 15 -0.74 33.58 21.98
CA PHE A 15 -0.14 34.05 23.22
C PHE A 15 -1.15 34.82 24.07
N THR A 16 -1.04 34.69 25.39
CA THR A 16 -1.93 35.37 26.34
C THR A 16 -1.84 36.89 26.19
N GLY A 17 -2.98 37.54 26.02
CA GLY A 17 -3.09 39.00 25.92
C GLY A 17 -2.94 39.57 24.50
N GLU A 18 -2.69 38.74 23.48
CA GLU A 18 -2.75 39.14 22.07
C GLU A 18 -4.14 38.93 21.44
N ASN A 19 -4.32 39.46 20.23
CA ASN A 19 -5.54 39.28 19.42
C ASN A 19 -6.84 39.66 20.15
N ILE A 20 -6.78 40.68 21.01
CA ILE A 20 -7.94 41.22 21.74
C ILE A 20 -9.05 41.56 20.74
N ASN A 21 -10.26 41.08 21.01
CA ASN A 21 -11.44 41.18 20.11
C ASN A 21 -11.31 40.46 18.76
N LEU A 22 -10.23 39.72 18.49
CA LEU A 22 -9.99 38.95 17.27
C LEU A 22 -9.96 37.43 17.52
N TRP A 23 -10.03 36.99 18.77
CA TRP A 23 -9.99 35.56 19.14
C TRP A 23 -11.03 34.70 18.42
N GLY A 24 -12.23 35.24 18.15
CA GLY A 24 -13.25 34.50 17.41
C GLY A 24 -12.81 34.16 15.99
N GLU A 25 -12.26 35.14 15.27
CA GLU A 25 -11.74 34.94 13.92
C GLU A 25 -10.53 33.99 13.91
N LYS A 26 -9.59 34.21 14.83
CA LYS A 26 -8.38 33.39 14.98
C LYS A 26 -8.69 31.93 15.32
N LEU A 27 -9.58 31.70 16.27
CA LEU A 27 -10.00 30.35 16.64
C LEU A 27 -10.71 29.65 15.48
N ASN A 28 -11.61 30.34 14.79
CA ASN A 28 -12.31 29.77 13.64
C ASN A 28 -11.34 29.37 12.51
N ALA A 29 -10.32 30.19 12.23
CA ALA A 29 -9.30 29.85 11.26
C ALA A 29 -8.53 28.57 11.66
N VAL A 30 -8.12 28.45 12.92
CA VAL A 30 -7.44 27.24 13.42
C VAL A 30 -8.36 26.02 13.37
N LEU A 31 -9.65 26.16 13.69
CA LEU A 31 -10.62 25.07 13.61
C LEU A 31 -10.87 24.62 12.16
N GLN A 32 -10.93 25.54 11.20
CA GLN A 32 -11.01 25.21 9.77
C GLN A 32 -9.75 24.48 9.29
N HIS A 33 -8.59 24.90 9.76
CA HIS A 33 -7.34 24.21 9.47
C HIS A 33 -7.30 22.80 10.09
N ALA A 34 -7.86 22.62 11.29
CA ALA A 34 -7.99 21.31 11.93
C ALA A 34 -8.98 20.40 11.17
N ASP A 35 -10.12 20.93 10.73
CA ASP A 35 -11.08 20.21 9.90
C ASP A 35 -10.42 19.73 8.59
N TYR A 36 -9.69 20.61 7.91
CA TYR A 36 -8.93 20.26 6.71
C TYR A 36 -7.84 19.21 6.97
N ALA A 37 -7.23 19.21 8.16
CA ALA A 37 -6.25 18.21 8.55
C ALA A 37 -6.83 16.82 8.84
N VAL A 38 -8.13 16.72 9.11
CA VAL A 38 -8.82 15.46 9.45
C VAL A 38 -9.66 14.93 8.29
N ALA A 39 -10.39 15.82 7.59
CA ALA A 39 -11.35 15.48 6.55
C ALA A 39 -11.04 16.12 5.18
N GLY A 40 -10.05 17.01 5.12
CA GLY A 40 -9.76 17.79 3.91
C GLY A 40 -9.22 16.94 2.75
N TRP A 41 -9.65 17.30 1.55
CA TRP A 41 -9.28 16.65 0.29
C TRP A 41 -8.57 17.63 -0.65
N LEU A 42 -7.31 17.36 -0.98
CA LEU A 42 -6.53 18.09 -1.97
C LEU A 42 -6.53 17.34 -3.30
N THR A 43 -6.81 18.04 -4.41
CA THR A 43 -6.49 17.54 -5.76
C THR A 43 -5.31 18.31 -6.30
N LYS A 44 -4.17 17.63 -6.50
CA LYS A 44 -2.92 18.22 -6.98
C LYS A 44 -2.62 17.76 -8.41
N PRO A 45 -2.70 18.65 -9.41
CA PRO A 45 -2.23 18.33 -10.75
C PRO A 45 -0.70 18.29 -10.80
N LEU A 46 -0.15 17.30 -11.50
CA LEU A 46 1.27 17.05 -11.70
C LEU A 46 1.59 17.12 -13.19
N SER A 47 2.55 17.98 -13.52
CA SER A 47 3.17 18.09 -14.85
C SER A 47 4.67 17.83 -14.81
N GLY A 48 5.19 17.44 -13.65
CA GLY A 48 6.61 17.24 -13.34
C GLY A 48 6.81 17.04 -11.84
N PRO A 49 8.06 17.06 -11.34
CA PRO A 49 8.34 17.03 -9.92
C PRO A 49 7.65 18.20 -9.20
N ALA A 50 7.07 17.93 -8.03
CA ALA A 50 6.33 18.92 -7.25
C ALA A 50 6.65 18.79 -5.76
N ALA A 51 6.33 19.82 -4.99
CA ALA A 51 6.30 19.77 -3.54
C ALA A 51 4.91 20.20 -3.05
N LEU A 52 4.45 19.61 -1.95
CA LEU A 52 3.27 20.14 -1.26
C LEU A 52 3.67 21.45 -0.58
N SER A 53 2.95 22.52 -0.88
CA SER A 53 3.17 23.81 -0.24
C SER A 53 2.89 23.74 1.27
N THR A 54 3.63 24.56 2.02
CA THR A 54 3.35 24.84 3.43
C THR A 54 3.21 26.33 3.62
N ALA A 55 2.24 26.74 4.43
CA ALA A 55 2.04 28.14 4.78
C ALA A 55 1.53 28.26 6.21
N ASN A 56 1.97 29.33 6.87
CA ASN A 56 1.37 29.82 8.10
C ASN A 56 0.23 30.76 7.75
N ALA A 57 -0.86 30.75 8.53
CA ALA A 57 -2.03 31.63 8.37
C ALA A 57 -2.77 31.54 7.02
N GLY A 58 -2.47 30.57 6.16
CA GLY A 58 -3.06 30.46 4.83
C GLY A 58 -3.20 29.03 4.34
N ASP A 59 -3.44 28.91 3.03
CA ASP A 59 -3.61 27.64 2.34
C ASP A 59 -2.31 26.83 2.33
N ASP A 60 -2.42 25.59 2.76
CA ASP A 60 -1.31 24.69 3.04
C ASP A 60 -1.68 23.32 2.48
N GLU A 61 -1.14 23.01 1.31
CA GLU A 61 -1.42 21.74 0.63
C GLU A 61 -1.01 20.55 1.51
N ALA A 62 0.11 20.65 2.22
CA ALA A 62 0.57 19.61 3.12
C ALA A 62 -0.31 19.45 4.36
N ARG A 63 -1.30 20.33 4.61
CA ARG A 63 -2.27 20.18 5.70
C ARG A 63 -3.41 19.21 5.36
N ALA A 64 -3.69 18.92 4.09
CA ALA A 64 -4.81 18.02 3.73
C ALA A 64 -4.68 16.63 4.39
N ALA A 65 -5.79 16.03 4.78
CA ALA A 65 -5.84 14.63 5.23
C ALA A 65 -5.68 13.65 4.07
N MET A 66 -6.29 14.00 2.93
CA MET A 66 -6.40 13.16 1.74
C MET A 66 -5.86 13.92 0.53
N VAL A 67 -5.05 13.26 -0.30
CA VAL A 67 -4.43 13.89 -1.46
C VAL A 67 -4.63 13.02 -2.70
N LYS A 68 -5.25 13.58 -3.72
CA LYS A 68 -5.36 12.99 -5.05
C LYS A 68 -4.36 13.65 -5.99
N PHE A 69 -3.45 12.87 -6.53
CA PHE A 69 -2.58 13.31 -7.61
C PHE A 69 -3.25 13.04 -8.96
N THR A 70 -3.17 13.99 -9.88
CA THR A 70 -3.67 13.85 -11.26
C THR A 70 -2.58 14.29 -12.22
N GLY A 71 -2.48 13.70 -13.41
CA GLY A 71 -1.41 14.02 -14.35
C GLY A 71 -1.22 12.93 -15.39
N GLY A 72 -0.31 13.16 -16.34
CA GLY A 72 -0.03 12.19 -17.42
C GLY A 72 0.79 10.97 -16.97
N ALA A 73 1.50 10.37 -17.93
CA ALA A 73 2.17 9.08 -17.80
C ALA A 73 3.35 8.99 -16.80
N GLY A 74 3.74 10.08 -16.13
CA GLY A 74 4.83 10.06 -15.15
C GLY A 74 6.15 9.45 -15.67
N PRO A 75 7.10 9.08 -14.79
CA PRO A 75 7.01 9.10 -13.33
C PRO A 75 7.03 10.53 -12.78
N PHE A 76 6.29 10.77 -11.70
CA PHE A 76 6.37 12.03 -10.96
C PHE A 76 6.94 11.80 -9.56
N THR A 77 7.66 12.80 -9.05
CA THR A 77 8.12 12.82 -7.66
C THR A 77 7.45 13.96 -6.93
N VAL A 78 6.85 13.65 -5.78
CA VAL A 78 6.22 14.63 -4.90
C VAL A 78 6.95 14.67 -3.58
N THR A 79 7.51 15.83 -3.25
CA THR A 79 8.13 16.08 -1.95
C THR A 79 7.06 16.51 -0.94
N ILE A 80 6.94 15.76 0.14
CA ILE A 80 6.13 16.14 1.31
C ILE A 80 7.05 16.76 2.39
N PRO A 81 6.53 17.63 3.26
CA PRO A 81 7.37 18.25 4.28
C PRO A 81 7.98 17.22 5.24
N PRO A 82 9.21 17.44 5.72
CA PRO A 82 9.90 16.53 6.64
C PRO A 82 9.40 16.71 8.09
N VAL A 83 8.09 16.57 8.29
CA VAL A 83 7.42 16.62 9.60
C VAL A 83 6.47 15.43 9.75
N SER A 84 6.32 14.94 10.98
CA SER A 84 5.46 13.78 11.25
C SER A 84 4.01 14.00 10.84
N LYS A 85 3.48 13.12 9.96
CA LYS A 85 2.11 13.17 9.47
C LYS A 85 1.69 11.88 8.74
N SER A 86 0.39 11.59 8.72
CA SER A 86 -0.26 10.60 7.86
C SER A 86 -1.11 11.24 6.76
N TYR A 87 -1.22 10.56 5.62
CA TYR A 87 -2.04 10.94 4.47
C TYR A 87 -2.72 9.70 3.89
N LEU A 88 -3.95 9.86 3.39
CA LEU A 88 -4.55 8.94 2.43
C LEU A 88 -4.28 9.48 1.02
N VAL A 89 -3.49 8.76 0.24
CA VAL A 89 -3.04 9.21 -1.08
C VAL A 89 -3.71 8.37 -2.16
N TRP A 90 -4.26 9.04 -3.17
CA TRP A 90 -4.73 8.43 -4.40
C TRP A 90 -3.88 8.90 -5.57
N ASN A 91 -3.23 7.97 -6.26
CA ASN A 91 -2.61 8.26 -7.54
C ASN A 91 -3.62 8.07 -8.67
N ALA A 92 -4.15 9.18 -9.20
CA ALA A 92 -4.96 9.21 -10.41
C ALA A 92 -4.19 9.79 -11.62
N CYS A 93 -2.86 9.73 -11.60
CA CYS A 93 -2.02 9.93 -12.77
C CYS A 93 -2.00 8.65 -13.63
N ASP A 94 -1.62 8.78 -14.89
CA ASP A 94 -1.37 7.62 -15.76
C ASP A 94 -0.04 6.91 -15.44
N GLY A 95 0.85 7.59 -14.70
CA GLY A 95 2.16 7.10 -14.27
C GLY A 95 2.33 6.94 -12.76
N PRO A 96 3.39 6.24 -12.32
CA PRO A 96 3.68 6.10 -10.90
C PRO A 96 4.07 7.45 -10.28
N VAL A 97 3.67 7.63 -9.02
CA VAL A 97 4.01 8.82 -8.21
C VAL A 97 4.84 8.37 -7.01
N THR A 98 6.05 8.90 -6.90
CA THR A 98 6.94 8.64 -5.76
C THR A 98 6.86 9.78 -4.75
N LEU A 99 6.54 9.45 -3.50
CA LEU A 99 6.54 10.38 -2.37
C LEU A 99 7.86 10.29 -1.59
N THR A 100 8.42 11.45 -1.27
CA THR A 100 9.68 11.59 -0.53
C THR A 100 9.62 12.77 0.44
N THR A 101 10.38 12.73 1.53
CA THR A 101 10.68 13.92 2.36
C THR A 101 11.91 14.69 1.84
N GLY A 102 12.54 14.23 0.75
CA GLY A 102 13.86 14.67 0.28
C GLY A 102 15.01 13.90 0.93
N ALA A 103 14.72 12.99 1.85
CA ALA A 103 15.69 12.11 2.50
C ALA A 103 15.04 10.74 2.81
N GLY A 104 15.86 9.79 3.27
CA GLY A 104 15.38 8.49 3.76
C GLY A 104 14.66 7.64 2.71
N ALA A 105 13.79 6.75 3.20
CA ALA A 105 13.01 5.87 2.33
C ALA A 105 11.86 6.62 1.64
N THR A 106 11.51 6.19 0.44
CA THR A 106 10.42 6.73 -0.38
C THR A 106 9.34 5.68 -0.60
N VAL A 107 8.12 6.12 -0.92
CA VAL A 107 7.01 5.24 -1.30
C VAL A 107 6.58 5.56 -2.72
N THR A 108 6.50 4.55 -3.58
CA THR A 108 5.91 4.68 -4.91
C THR A 108 4.45 4.19 -4.87
N VAL A 109 3.56 5.01 -5.40
CA VAL A 109 2.13 4.71 -5.58
C VAL A 109 1.91 4.49 -7.07
N ASP A 110 1.49 3.29 -7.46
CA ASP A 110 1.26 2.96 -8.86
C ASP A 110 -0.02 3.63 -9.40
N PRO A 111 -0.18 3.77 -10.73
CA PRO A 111 -1.39 4.33 -11.32
C PRO A 111 -2.65 3.65 -10.80
N GLY A 112 -3.61 4.43 -10.30
CA GLY A 112 -4.86 3.94 -9.74
C GLY A 112 -4.82 3.50 -8.28
N ASP A 113 -3.63 3.30 -7.68
CA ASP A 113 -3.52 2.83 -6.30
C ASP A 113 -3.95 3.93 -5.29
N ILE A 114 -4.56 3.47 -4.19
CA ILE A 114 -4.92 4.29 -3.03
C ILE A 114 -4.25 3.69 -1.79
N LEU A 115 -3.42 4.46 -1.11
CA LEU A 115 -2.59 3.97 0.00
C LEU A 115 -2.60 4.92 1.19
N TRP A 116 -2.56 4.36 2.39
CA TRP A 116 -2.13 5.10 3.58
C TRP A 116 -0.63 5.26 3.58
N ILE A 117 -0.19 6.51 3.65
CA ILE A 117 1.20 6.91 3.66
C ILE A 117 1.47 7.69 4.94
N VAL A 118 2.56 7.36 5.60
CA VAL A 118 3.01 8.02 6.82
C VAL A 118 4.44 8.51 6.66
N THR A 119 4.75 9.60 7.34
CA THR A 119 6.13 10.04 7.52
C THR A 119 6.35 10.43 8.97
N ASP A 120 7.55 10.19 9.47
CA ASP A 120 8.07 10.68 10.75
C ASP A 120 8.91 11.96 10.57
N GLY A 121 8.96 12.49 9.35
CA GLY A 121 9.82 13.59 8.91
C GLY A 121 11.17 13.15 8.34
N GLY A 122 11.61 11.92 8.60
CA GLY A 122 12.86 11.37 8.07
C GLY A 122 12.67 10.47 6.86
N ALA A 123 11.62 9.64 6.87
CA ALA A 123 11.30 8.70 5.79
C ALA A 123 9.80 8.68 5.50
N VAL A 124 9.45 8.20 4.31
CA VAL A 124 8.07 7.91 3.89
C VAL A 124 7.86 6.39 3.93
N LYS A 125 6.75 5.95 4.52
CA LYS A 125 6.40 4.53 4.67
C LYS A 125 4.91 4.29 4.45
N THR A 126 4.55 3.05 4.18
CA THR A 126 3.17 2.55 4.26
C THR A 126 3.02 1.64 5.48
N PRO A 127 1.79 1.33 5.92
CA PRO A 127 1.55 0.17 6.77
C PRO A 127 2.16 -1.09 6.18
N GLY A 128 2.62 -1.99 7.05
CA GLY A 128 3.42 -3.15 6.67
C GLY A 128 3.70 -4.09 7.83
N TYR A 129 4.21 -5.29 7.50
CA TYR A 129 4.57 -6.33 8.46
C TYR A 129 5.98 -6.82 8.16
N GLY A 130 6.78 -7.06 9.20
CA GLY A 130 8.14 -7.60 9.04
C GLY A 130 9.09 -6.73 8.22
N GLY A 131 8.82 -5.41 8.11
CA GLY A 131 9.62 -4.47 7.32
C GLY A 131 9.25 -4.36 5.85
N ALA A 132 8.27 -5.13 5.36
CA ALA A 132 7.73 -5.03 4.01
C ALA A 132 6.43 -4.23 3.98
N SER A 133 6.14 -3.51 2.89
CA SER A 133 4.82 -2.91 2.67
C SER A 133 3.75 -4.01 2.63
N ILE A 134 2.47 -3.69 2.90
CA ILE A 134 1.40 -4.71 2.75
C ILE A 134 1.38 -5.29 1.32
N LYS A 135 1.65 -4.48 0.29
CA LYS A 135 1.71 -4.92 -1.11
C LYS A 135 2.85 -5.92 -1.35
N ASP A 136 4.04 -5.60 -0.86
CA ASP A 136 5.20 -6.50 -0.97
C ASP A 136 5.01 -7.75 -0.12
N TRP A 137 4.44 -7.61 1.08
CA TRP A 137 4.13 -8.72 1.95
C TRP A 137 3.09 -9.65 1.33
N VAL A 138 2.05 -9.13 0.69
CA VAL A 138 1.07 -9.97 -0.01
C VAL A 138 1.71 -10.65 -1.21
N SER A 139 2.40 -9.89 -2.07
CA SER A 139 3.00 -10.42 -3.30
C SER A 139 4.13 -11.43 -3.07
N SER A 140 4.89 -11.29 -1.97
CA SER A 140 6.03 -12.15 -1.66
C SER A 140 5.77 -13.15 -0.53
N VAL A 141 5.02 -12.77 0.50
CA VAL A 141 4.86 -13.55 1.75
C VAL A 141 3.49 -14.21 1.84
N ALA A 142 2.37 -13.54 1.58
CA ALA A 142 1.05 -14.18 1.68
C ALA A 142 0.88 -15.37 0.71
N TRP A 143 1.54 -15.32 -0.44
CA TRP A 143 1.58 -16.41 -1.42
C TRP A 143 2.74 -17.40 -1.22
N SER A 144 3.70 -17.11 -0.31
CA SER A 144 4.82 -18.04 0.00
C SER A 144 4.73 -18.69 1.39
N TYR A 145 4.04 -18.08 2.35
CA TYR A 145 3.83 -18.61 3.70
C TYR A 145 2.69 -19.63 3.77
N ASN A 146 1.88 -19.73 2.71
CA ASN A 146 1.17 -20.97 2.48
C ASN A 146 2.15 -21.92 1.79
N ALA A 147 2.36 -23.09 2.37
CA ALA A 147 3.15 -24.19 1.83
C ALA A 147 2.56 -24.74 0.51
N GLY A 148 2.52 -23.92 -0.54
CA GLY A 148 1.90 -24.22 -1.83
C GLY A 148 1.47 -22.98 -2.60
N ALA A 149 2.42 -22.20 -3.11
CA ALA A 149 2.13 -21.53 -4.38
C ALA A 149 1.79 -22.65 -5.38
N LEU A 150 0.54 -22.68 -5.86
CA LEU A 150 0.17 -23.67 -6.86
C LEU A 150 1.04 -23.45 -8.10
N PRO A 151 1.60 -24.51 -8.71
CA PRO A 151 2.41 -24.37 -9.91
C PRO A 151 1.57 -23.77 -11.07
N ALA A 152 2.21 -23.01 -11.96
CA ALA A 152 1.54 -22.30 -13.05
C ALA A 152 0.69 -23.24 -13.92
N GLN A 153 -0.54 -22.82 -14.28
CA GLN A 153 -1.49 -23.69 -14.98
C GLN A 153 -1.20 -23.88 -16.48
N ALA A 154 -0.62 -22.88 -17.15
CA ALA A 154 -0.39 -22.93 -18.59
C ALA A 154 0.47 -24.14 -18.99
N GLY A 155 0.01 -24.92 -19.98
CA GLY A 155 0.69 -26.12 -20.46
C GLY A 155 0.51 -27.38 -19.60
N ASN A 156 -0.31 -27.34 -18.55
CA ASN A 156 -0.54 -28.47 -17.63
C ASN A 156 -1.95 -29.06 -17.69
N ALA A 157 -2.66 -28.87 -18.81
CA ALA A 157 -3.98 -29.47 -19.02
C ALA A 157 -3.93 -31.00 -18.85
N GLY A 158 -4.88 -31.55 -18.08
CA GLY A 158 -4.99 -32.99 -17.80
C GLY A 158 -4.05 -33.52 -16.71
N LYS A 159 -3.21 -32.68 -16.10
CA LYS A 159 -2.38 -33.04 -14.93
C LYS A 159 -3.11 -32.73 -13.63
N PHE A 160 -2.60 -33.28 -12.53
CA PHE A 160 -3.03 -32.93 -11.17
C PHE A 160 -1.89 -32.31 -10.36
N VAL A 161 -2.25 -31.57 -9.33
CA VAL A 161 -1.29 -31.04 -8.36
C VAL A 161 -1.02 -32.11 -7.32
N ARG A 162 0.25 -32.51 -7.19
CA ARG A 162 0.75 -33.38 -6.14
C ARG A 162 1.56 -32.55 -5.13
N THR A 163 1.48 -32.91 -3.85
CA THR A 163 2.39 -32.41 -2.82
C THR A 163 3.29 -33.55 -2.31
N ASP A 164 4.55 -33.24 -2.05
CA ASP A 164 5.51 -34.13 -1.36
C ASP A 164 5.71 -33.75 0.12
N GLY A 165 4.88 -32.84 0.64
CA GLY A 165 5.01 -32.27 1.98
C GLY A 165 5.95 -31.06 2.07
N SER A 166 6.64 -30.70 0.99
CA SER A 166 7.52 -29.53 0.89
C SER A 166 7.21 -28.64 -0.31
N SER A 167 6.65 -29.17 -1.40
CA SER A 167 6.35 -28.43 -2.63
C SER A 167 5.14 -29.00 -3.39
N ALA A 168 4.37 -28.13 -4.04
CA ALA A 168 3.30 -28.50 -4.94
C ALA A 168 3.80 -28.54 -6.40
N SER A 169 3.55 -29.62 -7.14
CA SER A 169 3.99 -29.77 -8.54
C SER A 169 2.94 -30.44 -9.43
N TRP A 170 2.93 -30.11 -10.73
CA TRP A 170 2.07 -30.78 -11.71
C TRP A 170 2.66 -32.13 -12.07
N GLN A 171 1.85 -33.18 -11.98
CA GLN A 171 2.24 -34.55 -12.34
C GLN A 171 1.17 -35.20 -13.23
N SER A 172 1.64 -36.11 -14.08
CA SER A 172 0.77 -37.04 -14.81
C SER A 172 0.41 -38.21 -13.89
N LEU A 173 -0.72 -38.86 -14.16
CA LEU A 173 -1.13 -40.03 -13.38
C LEU A 173 -0.27 -41.23 -13.74
N SER A 174 0.26 -41.91 -12.74
CA SER A 174 1.04 -43.12 -12.90
C SER A 174 0.42 -44.26 -12.10
N THR A 175 0.66 -45.50 -12.53
CA THR A 175 0.23 -46.70 -11.79
C THR A 175 0.91 -46.81 -10.42
N SER A 176 2.05 -46.15 -10.22
CA SER A 176 2.71 -46.03 -8.92
C SER A 176 1.97 -45.12 -7.93
N ASP A 177 1.08 -44.26 -8.40
CA ASP A 177 0.22 -43.44 -7.52
C ASP A 177 -0.97 -44.25 -6.96
N LEU A 178 -1.21 -45.46 -7.49
CA LEU A 178 -2.26 -46.40 -7.09
C LEU A 178 -1.64 -47.53 -6.26
N SER A 179 -1.68 -47.41 -4.93
CA SER A 179 -1.05 -48.36 -4.00
C SER A 179 -1.58 -49.79 -4.09
N ASP A 180 -2.77 -49.98 -4.65
CA ASP A 180 -3.46 -51.25 -4.82
C ASP A 180 -3.41 -51.79 -6.26
N TYR A 181 -2.75 -51.11 -7.20
CA TYR A 181 -2.76 -51.46 -8.63
C TYR A 181 -2.37 -52.93 -8.87
N ALA A 182 -1.30 -53.40 -8.22
CA ALA A 182 -0.86 -54.79 -8.35
C ALA A 182 -1.84 -55.80 -7.72
N GLY A 183 -2.58 -55.41 -6.68
CA GLY A 183 -3.61 -56.22 -6.04
C GLY A 183 -4.87 -56.32 -6.90
N ALA A 184 -5.32 -55.20 -7.45
CA ALA A 184 -6.48 -55.13 -8.34
C ALA A 184 -6.27 -55.92 -9.64
N VAL A 185 -5.10 -55.81 -10.27
CA VAL A 185 -4.77 -56.56 -11.50
C VAL A 185 -4.64 -58.06 -11.24
N LYS A 186 -4.04 -58.47 -10.11
CA LYS A 186 -4.02 -59.88 -9.69
C LYS A 186 -5.42 -60.43 -9.43
N GLY A 187 -6.31 -59.63 -8.84
CA GLY A 187 -7.72 -59.99 -8.64
C GLY A 187 -8.44 -60.27 -9.96
N LEU A 188 -8.22 -59.45 -10.99
CA LEU A 188 -8.78 -59.66 -12.33
C LEU A 188 -8.23 -60.93 -13.00
N ALA A 189 -6.91 -61.15 -12.93
CA ALA A 189 -6.28 -62.35 -13.49
C ALA A 189 -6.76 -63.64 -12.80
N LEU A 190 -6.94 -63.60 -11.48
CA LEU A 190 -7.48 -64.72 -10.71
C LEU A 190 -8.96 -64.97 -11.03
N ALA A 191 -9.76 -63.92 -11.16
CA ALA A 191 -11.17 -64.03 -11.54
C ALA A 191 -11.35 -64.64 -12.93
N PHE A 192 -10.49 -64.32 -13.91
CA PHE A 192 -10.48 -64.97 -15.22
C PHE A 192 -10.02 -66.43 -15.17
N ALA A 193 -9.08 -66.78 -14.29
CA ALA A 193 -8.62 -68.15 -14.11
C ALA A 193 -9.64 -69.07 -13.41
N ILE A 194 -10.58 -68.49 -12.64
CA ILE A 194 -11.67 -69.23 -11.97
C ILE A 194 -12.91 -69.36 -12.87
N ALA A 195 -13.02 -68.53 -13.91
CA ALA A 195 -14.15 -68.51 -14.85
C ALA A 195 -13.98 -69.42 -16.10
N LEU A 196 -12.92 -70.24 -16.14
CA LEU A 196 -12.61 -71.27 -17.15
C LEU A 196 -12.69 -72.66 -16.52
#